data_AF-A0A949HCM2-F1
#
_entry.id   AF-A0A949HCM2-F1
#
_cell.length_a   1.000
_cell.length_b   1.000
_cell.length_c   1.000
_cell.angle_alpha   90.00
_cell.angle_beta   90.00
_cell.angle_gamma   90.00
#
_symmetry.space_group_name_H-M   'P 1'
#
loop_
_entity.id
_entity.type
_entity.pdbx_description
1 polymer ?
#
loop_
_entity_poly.entity_id
_entity_poly.type
_entity_poly.pdbx_seq_one_letter_code
_entity_poly.pdbx_strand_id
1 'polypeptide(L)'
;MAGPETTPAGGRGADRRTSRGMFFVRYILPGLIILSGLLLGLLDGRDVAWEAGALLMSAGFSVYLLNFLFRLGVRGDRARDREEAAREHFDRTGRWPGE
;
A
#
# COMPACT_ATOMS: atom_id res chain seq x y z
N MET A 1 -34.96 -35.24 9.11
CA MET A 1 -35.07 -34.50 7.84
C MET A 1 -33.93 -33.49 7.83
N ALA A 2 -32.86 -33.78 7.09
CA ALA A 2 -31.68 -32.92 6.99
C ALA A 2 -31.97 -31.79 5.98
N GLY A 3 -31.72 -30.55 6.37
CA GLY A 3 -31.83 -29.38 5.48
C GLY A 3 -30.72 -29.36 4.43
N PRO A 4 -30.91 -28.68 3.28
CA PRO A 4 -29.90 -28.62 2.24
C PRO A 4 -28.70 -27.77 2.68
N GLU A 5 -27.53 -28.39 2.68
CA GLU A 5 -26.22 -27.77 2.83
C GLU A 5 -26.02 -26.72 1.72
N THR A 6 -26.06 -25.43 2.07
CA THR A 6 -25.70 -24.36 1.15
C THR A 6 -24.17 -24.31 1.02
N THR A 7 -23.65 -24.98 -0.01
CA THR A 7 -22.25 -24.85 -0.42
C THR A 7 -22.00 -23.41 -0.91
N PRO A 8 -21.08 -22.62 -0.31
CA PRO A 8 -20.69 -21.35 -0.90
C PRO A 8 -19.78 -21.62 -2.11
N ALA A 9 -20.36 -21.46 -3.29
CA ALA A 9 -19.63 -21.45 -4.56
C ALA A 9 -18.86 -20.13 -4.74
N GLY A 10 -17.57 -20.25 -5.02
CA GLY A 10 -16.86 -19.37 -5.96
C GLY A 10 -16.44 -17.99 -5.48
N GLY A 11 -15.26 -17.90 -4.86
CA GLY A 11 -14.60 -16.62 -4.55
C GLY A 11 -13.07 -16.66 -4.64
N ARG A 12 -12.49 -17.11 -5.77
CA ARG A 12 -11.02 -17.18 -5.94
C ARG A 12 -10.49 -16.55 -7.24
N GLY A 13 -11.19 -15.54 -7.78
CA GLY A 13 -10.81 -14.89 -9.04
C GLY A 13 -10.33 -13.43 -8.96
N ALA A 14 -10.64 -12.72 -7.87
CA ALA A 14 -10.55 -11.25 -7.85
C ALA A 14 -9.19 -10.66 -7.40
N ASP A 15 -8.25 -11.47 -6.90
CA ASP A 15 -7.18 -10.93 -6.02
C ASP A 15 -5.85 -10.57 -6.74
N ARG A 16 -5.61 -11.03 -7.98
CA ARG A 16 -4.30 -10.85 -8.63
C ARG A 16 -4.11 -9.51 -9.36
N ARG A 17 -5.18 -8.90 -9.85
CA ARG A 17 -5.11 -7.68 -10.69
C ARG A 17 -4.82 -6.42 -9.85
N THR A 18 -5.41 -6.35 -8.66
CA THR A 18 -5.24 -5.25 -7.71
C THR A 18 -3.79 -5.15 -7.20
N SER A 19 -3.12 -6.29 -7.03
CA SER A 19 -1.72 -6.35 -6.58
C SER A 19 -0.74 -5.70 -7.57
N ARG A 20 -0.83 -6.01 -8.87
CA ARG A 20 0.08 -5.45 -9.89
C ARG A 20 -0.11 -3.95 -10.09
N GLY A 21 -1.35 -3.46 -10.03
CA GLY A 21 -1.65 -2.02 -10.10
C GLY A 21 -1.07 -1.24 -8.92
N MET A 22 -1.23 -1.75 -7.69
CA MET A 22 -0.63 -1.13 -6.50
C MET A 22 0.90 -1.13 -6.55
N PHE A 23 1.53 -2.18 -7.07
CA PHE A 23 2.99 -2.21 -7.23
C PHE A 23 3.46 -1.11 -8.20
N PHE A 24 2.75 -0.93 -9.31
CA PHE A 24 3.08 0.12 -10.28
C PHE A 24 3.03 1.52 -9.65
N VAL A 25 1.90 1.86 -9.02
CA VAL A 25 1.69 3.20 -8.44
C VAL A 25 2.68 3.50 -7.31
N ARG A 26 3.03 2.49 -6.50
CA ARG A 26 3.90 2.68 -5.32
C ARG A 26 5.38 2.73 -5.63
N TYR A 27 5.83 2.04 -6.68
CA TYR A 27 7.25 1.84 -6.94
C TYR A 27 7.66 2.28 -8.34
N ILE A 28 6.93 1.86 -9.37
CA ILE A 28 7.31 2.14 -10.75
C ILE A 28 7.11 3.63 -11.08
N LEU A 29 5.93 4.18 -10.77
CA LEU A 29 5.64 5.59 -11.04
C LEU A 29 6.66 6.54 -10.37
N PRO A 30 6.89 6.50 -9.04
CA PRO A 30 7.89 7.36 -8.43
C PRO A 30 9.32 7.06 -8.91
N GLY A 31 9.64 5.78 -9.16
CA GLY A 31 10.94 5.40 -9.71
C GLY A 31 11.21 6.01 -11.09
N LEU A 32 10.21 6.05 -11.97
CA LEU A 32 10.31 6.69 -13.29
C LEU A 32 10.48 8.21 -13.19
N ILE A 33 9.80 8.86 -12.24
CA ILE A 33 9.96 10.30 -12.00
C ILE A 33 11.41 10.62 -11.59
N ILE A 34 11.94 9.87 -10.63
CA ILE A 34 13.33 10.04 -10.15
C ILE A 34 14.32 9.76 -11.28
N LEU A 35 14.13 8.65 -12.01
CA LEU A 35 14.97 8.28 -13.15
C LEU A 35 14.95 9.37 -14.24
N SER A 36 13.79 9.96 -14.51
CA SER A 36 13.67 11.05 -15.49
C SER A 36 14.48 12.27 -15.07
N GLY A 37 14.44 12.65 -13.78
CA GLY A 37 15.23 13.77 -13.26
C GLY A 37 16.73 13.50 -13.34
N LEU A 38 17.14 12.27 -13.02
CA LEU A 38 18.53 11.84 -13.15
C LEU A 38 19.02 11.85 -14.61
N LEU A 39 18.21 11.31 -15.52
CA LEU A 39 18.53 11.31 -16.96
C LEU A 39 18.63 12.72 -17.52
N LEU A 40 17.78 13.65 -17.06
CA LEU A 40 17.81 15.03 -17.49
C LEU A 40 19.14 15.72 -17.14
N GLY A 41 19.63 15.53 -15.91
CA GLY A 41 20.95 16.04 -15.49
C GLY A 41 22.12 15.38 -16.24
N LEU A 42 22.06 14.05 -16.42
CA LEU A 42 23.13 13.28 -17.07
C LEU A 42 23.26 13.55 -18.58
N LEU A 43 22.14 13.74 -19.29
CA LEU A 43 22.15 13.88 -20.75
C LEU A 43 22.45 15.31 -21.21
N ASP A 44 21.98 16.33 -20.48
CA ASP A 44 22.18 17.73 -20.86
C ASP A 44 23.48 18.33 -20.29
N GLY A 45 23.93 17.84 -19.12
CA GLY A 45 25.23 18.20 -18.53
C GLY A 45 25.38 19.65 -18.06
N ARG A 46 24.37 20.51 -18.25
CA ARG A 46 24.35 21.91 -17.76
C ARG A 46 23.83 21.98 -16.34
N ASP A 47 24.26 23.00 -15.59
CA ASP A 47 23.83 23.22 -14.21
C ASP A 47 22.30 23.37 -14.08
N VAL A 48 21.67 24.06 -15.04
CA VAL A 48 20.21 24.24 -15.07
C VAL A 48 19.45 22.91 -15.19
N ALA A 49 20.04 21.92 -15.87
CA ALA A 49 19.44 20.60 -16.00
C ALA A 49 19.54 19.82 -14.68
N TRP A 50 20.63 20.00 -13.93
CA TRP A 50 20.72 19.43 -12.59
C TRP A 50 19.74 20.06 -11.60
N GLU A 51 19.51 21.37 -11.67
CA GLU A 51 18.49 22.05 -10.86
C GLU A 51 17.09 21.53 -11.17
N ALA A 52 16.71 21.48 -12.45
CA ALA A 52 15.43 20.93 -12.89
C ALA A 52 15.29 19.43 -12.54
N GLY A 53 16.38 18.67 -12.71
CA GLY A 53 16.45 17.26 -12.35
C GLY A 53 16.27 17.02 -10.86
N ALA A 54 16.88 17.85 -10.01
CA ALA A 54 16.74 17.78 -8.56
C ALA A 54 15.31 18.06 -8.09
N LEU A 55 14.62 19.03 -8.71
CA LEU A 55 13.20 19.29 -8.46
C LEU A 55 12.35 18.07 -8.82
N LEU A 56 12.61 17.46 -9.98
CA LEU A 56 11.87 16.29 -10.44
C LEU A 56 12.13 15.07 -9.55
N MET A 57 13.39 14.82 -9.16
CA MET A 57 13.75 13.78 -8.21
C MET A 57 13.05 13.99 -6.85
N SER A 58 13.02 15.22 -6.35
CA SER A 58 12.34 15.57 -5.09
C SER A 58 10.84 15.29 -5.15
N ALA A 59 10.19 15.59 -6.29
CA ALA A 59 8.79 15.23 -6.51
C ALA A 59 8.58 13.71 -6.48
N GLY A 60 9.46 12.95 -7.14
CA GLY A 60 9.41 11.48 -7.14
C GLY A 60 9.60 10.88 -5.74
N PHE A 61 10.56 11.39 -4.96
CA PHE A 61 10.75 11.00 -3.57
C PHE A 61 9.55 11.35 -2.69
N SER A 62 8.92 12.52 -2.90
CA SER A 62 7.72 12.92 -2.16
C SER A 62 6.55 11.96 -2.44
N VAL A 63 6.33 11.61 -3.70
CA VAL A 63 5.30 10.62 -4.10
C VAL A 63 5.58 9.25 -3.49
N TYR A 64 6.85 8.81 -3.51
CA TYR A 64 7.25 7.55 -2.88
C TYR A 64 7.01 7.56 -1.36
N LEU A 65 7.42 8.64 -0.70
CA LEU A 65 7.28 8.81 0.75
C LEU A 65 5.80 8.82 1.17
N LEU A 66 4.95 9.54 0.44
CA LEU A 66 3.50 9.54 0.68
C LEU A 66 2.92 8.12 0.58
N ASN A 67 3.26 7.39 -0.50
CA ASN A 67 2.85 6.00 -0.65
C ASN A 67 3.35 5.09 0.50
N PHE A 68 4.57 5.33 0.98
CA PHE A 68 5.14 4.61 2.11
C PHE A 68 4.38 4.89 3.41
N LEU A 69 4.08 6.16 3.71
CA LEU A 69 3.33 6.56 4.89
C LEU A 69 1.90 6.01 4.88
N PHE A 70 1.21 6.06 3.74
CA PHE A 70 -0.11 5.43 3.58
C PHE A 70 -0.07 3.93 3.91
N ARG A 71 0.94 3.21 3.43
CA ARG A 71 1.11 1.79 3.73
C ARG A 71 1.33 1.55 5.24
N LEU A 72 2.08 2.44 5.89
CA LEU A 72 2.32 2.33 7.32
C LEU A 72 1.03 2.56 8.12
N GLY A 73 0.22 3.56 7.74
CA GLY A 73 -1.09 3.81 8.35
C GLY A 73 -2.06 2.63 8.21
N VAL A 74 -2.21 2.08 7.01
CA VAL A 74 -3.10 0.93 6.75
C VAL A 74 -2.68 -0.34 7.50
N ARG A 75 -1.38 -0.51 7.77
CA ARG A 75 -0.89 -1.61 8.62
C ARG A 75 -1.31 -1.43 10.08
N GLY A 76 -1.41 -0.18 10.55
CA GLY A 76 -1.88 0.17 11.90
C GLY A 76 -3.36 -0.15 12.11
N ASP A 77 -4.21 0.10 11.11
CA ASP A 77 -5.64 -0.18 11.21
C ASP A 77 -5.92 -1.65 11.55
N ARG A 78 -5.19 -2.59 10.95
CA ARG A 78 -5.34 -4.03 11.29
C ARG A 78 -4.96 -4.39 12.73
N ALA A 79 -4.13 -3.60 13.38
CA ALA A 79 -3.83 -3.80 14.79
C ALA A 79 -5.01 -3.31 15.65
N ARG A 80 -5.57 -2.14 15.29
CA ARG A 80 -6.80 -1.64 15.90
C ARG A 80 -7.99 -2.57 15.72
N ASP A 81 -8.22 -3.09 14.51
CA ASP A 81 -9.32 -4.02 14.25
C ASP A 81 -9.22 -5.29 15.10
N ARG A 82 -8.00 -5.78 15.35
CA ARG A 82 -7.75 -6.93 16.22
C ARG A 82 -8.02 -6.62 17.68
N GLU A 83 -7.67 -5.41 18.12
CA GLU A 83 -7.97 -4.94 19.48
C GLU A 83 -9.47 -4.77 19.69
N GLU A 84 -10.17 -4.15 18.73
CA GLU A 84 -11.63 -3.97 18.76
C GLU A 84 -12.35 -5.33 18.81
N ALA A 85 -11.93 -6.29 17.98
CA ALA A 85 -12.49 -7.64 17.98
C ALA A 85 -12.24 -8.38 19.32
N ALA A 86 -11.09 -8.12 19.98
CA ALA A 86 -10.81 -8.69 21.28
C ALA A 86 -11.70 -8.08 22.38
N ARG A 87 -11.96 -6.77 22.31
CA ARG A 87 -12.90 -6.09 23.22
C ARG A 87 -14.32 -6.59 23.05
N GLU A 88 -14.82 -6.71 21.81
CA GLU A 88 -16.14 -7.31 21.56
C GLU A 88 -16.26 -8.74 22.07
N HIS A 89 -15.17 -9.53 21.99
CA HIS A 89 -15.14 -10.88 22.54
C HIS A 89 -15.23 -10.85 24.07
N PHE A 90 -14.49 -9.96 24.72
CA PHE A 90 -14.52 -9.78 26.16
C PHE A 90 -15.89 -9.31 26.65
N ASP A 91 -16.50 -8.30 26.01
CA ASP A 91 -17.82 -7.78 26.37
C ASP A 91 -18.90 -8.86 26.27
N ARG A 92 -18.79 -9.76 25.28
CA ARG A 92 -19.74 -10.86 25.07
C ARG A 92 -19.54 -12.04 26.01
N THR A 93 -18.30 -12.39 26.33
CA THR A 93 -17.98 -13.66 27.01
C THR A 93 -17.43 -13.50 28.43
N GLY A 94 -17.07 -12.28 28.83
CA GLY A 94 -16.38 -11.97 30.08
C GLY A 94 -14.95 -12.53 30.16
N ARG A 95 -14.42 -13.09 29.06
CA ARG A 95 -13.09 -13.70 28.99
C ARG A 95 -12.28 -13.07 27.87
N TRP A 96 -10.97 -12.96 28.07
CA TRP A 96 -10.10 -12.46 27.03
C TRP A 96 -9.82 -13.56 26.00
N PRO A 97 -9.78 -13.25 24.69
CA PRO A 97 -9.45 -14.26 23.69
C PRO A 97 -8.00 -14.74 23.87
N GLY A 98 -7.84 -16.01 24.22
CA GLY A 98 -6.53 -16.66 24.41
C GLY A 98 -6.27 -17.20 25.83
N GLU A 99 -7.18 -16.97 26.77
CA GLU A 99 -7.23 -17.66 28.07
C GLU A 99 -7.96 -19.02 27.99
#